data_AF-A0AAD4QP81-F1
#
_entry.id   AF-A0AAD4QP81-F1
#
_cell.length_a   1.000
_cell.length_b   1.000
_cell.length_c   1.000
_cell.angle_alpha   90.00
_cell.angle_beta   90.00
_cell.angle_gamma   90.00
#
_symmetry.space_group_name_H-M   'P 1'
#
loop_
_entity.id
_entity.type
_entity.pdbx_description
1 polymer ?
#
loop_
_entity_poly.entity_id
_entity_poly.type
_entity_poly.pdbx_seq_one_letter_code
_entity_poly.pdbx_strand_id
1 'polypeptide(L)'
;MLRRQATHRVQYSSSATNLTDRIANIVMCYNIVDGRFHQRCRHFKAMSTRRQDCMRHVCLFSCRHPFDCMSRRTCRCKRRMDLPILNPIRLSPTRCPDCRTVWG
;
A
#
# COMPACT_ATOMS: atom_id res chain seq x y z
N MET A 1 26.24 -8.25 -39.67
CA MET A 1 25.00 -7.68 -39.09
C MET A 1 24.32 -8.75 -38.26
N LEU A 2 24.18 -8.55 -36.94
CA LEU A 2 23.06 -8.99 -36.09
C LEU A 2 23.39 -8.63 -34.64
N ARG A 3 22.84 -7.48 -34.21
CA ARG A 3 22.94 -6.94 -32.85
C ARG A 3 22.13 -7.84 -31.91
N ARG A 4 22.80 -8.50 -30.95
CA ARG A 4 22.12 -9.15 -29.81
C ARG A 4 21.86 -8.06 -28.76
N GLN A 5 20.60 -7.79 -28.48
CA GLN A 5 20.18 -6.86 -27.43
C GLN A 5 20.42 -7.51 -26.06
N ALA A 6 21.16 -6.79 -25.21
CA ALA A 6 21.45 -7.18 -23.84
C ALA A 6 20.21 -6.97 -22.96
N THR A 7 19.70 -8.04 -22.36
CA THR A 7 18.73 -7.97 -21.27
C THR A 7 19.45 -7.53 -19.99
N HIS A 8 19.22 -6.30 -19.55
CA HIS A 8 19.69 -5.80 -18.26
C HIS A 8 18.95 -6.53 -17.13
N ARG A 9 19.55 -7.60 -16.63
CA ARG A 9 19.16 -8.29 -15.39
C ARG A 9 19.95 -7.63 -14.26
N VAL A 10 19.32 -6.73 -13.51
CA VAL A 10 19.94 -6.15 -12.31
C VAL A 10 20.02 -7.26 -11.26
N GLN A 11 21.21 -7.81 -11.03
CA GLN A 11 21.51 -8.74 -9.95
C GLN A 11 21.89 -7.93 -8.71
N TYR A 12 21.08 -8.00 -7.65
CA TYR A 12 21.51 -7.65 -6.30
C TYR A 12 21.96 -8.93 -5.59
N SER A 13 23.24 -8.96 -5.22
CA SER A 13 23.85 -9.97 -4.37
C SER A 13 23.44 -9.73 -2.91
N SER A 14 22.97 -10.77 -2.23
CA SER A 14 22.94 -10.78 -0.77
C SER A 14 22.91 -12.20 -0.24
N SER A 15 24.07 -12.58 0.28
CA SER A 15 24.38 -13.55 1.33
C SER A 15 23.17 -14.12 2.08
N ALA A 16 23.00 -15.43 1.96
CA ALA A 16 22.01 -16.24 2.64
C ALA A 16 22.22 -16.24 4.16
N THR A 17 21.50 -15.39 4.88
CA THR A 17 21.13 -15.61 6.29
C THR A 17 19.64 -15.30 6.43
N ASN A 18 18.81 -16.35 6.36
CA ASN A 18 17.36 -16.41 6.60
C ASN A 18 16.50 -15.27 6.01
N LEU A 19 16.17 -15.44 4.72
CA LEU A 19 15.34 -14.55 3.89
C LEU A 19 13.89 -14.41 4.37
N THR A 20 13.39 -15.31 5.21
CA THR A 20 12.02 -15.27 5.74
C THR A 20 11.82 -14.23 6.85
N ASP A 21 12.87 -13.86 7.58
CA ASP A 21 12.75 -12.92 8.72
C ASP A 21 12.98 -11.45 8.35
N ARG A 22 13.73 -11.16 7.28
CA ARG A 22 13.97 -9.76 6.84
C ARG A 22 12.94 -9.22 5.85
N ILE A 23 12.16 -10.09 5.21
CA ILE A 23 10.99 -9.72 4.38
C ILE A 23 9.67 -9.83 5.18
N ALA A 24 9.75 -9.93 6.51
CA ALA A 24 8.68 -9.47 7.38
C ALA A 24 8.64 -7.92 7.35
N ASN A 25 8.46 -7.37 6.14
CA ASN A 25 8.05 -5.99 5.93
C ASN A 25 6.91 -5.72 6.91
N ILE A 26 7.03 -4.58 7.57
CA ILE A 26 6.25 -4.20 8.74
C ILE A 26 4.84 -3.83 8.25
N VAL A 27 4.08 -4.78 7.69
CA VAL A 27 2.69 -4.57 7.32
C VAL A 27 1.92 -4.32 8.61
N MET A 28 1.61 -3.05 8.84
CA MET A 28 0.70 -2.54 9.86
C MET A 28 -0.70 -2.48 9.27
N CYS A 29 -1.66 -2.10 10.11
CA CYS A 29 -2.98 -1.77 9.57
C CYS A 29 -2.84 -0.62 8.57
N TYR A 30 -3.60 -0.66 7.50
CA TYR A 30 -3.62 0.40 6.49
C TYR A 30 -5.03 0.57 5.93
N ASN A 31 -5.25 1.70 5.29
CA ASN A 31 -6.51 1.96 4.61
C ASN A 31 -6.40 1.55 3.13
N ILE A 32 -7.38 0.81 2.64
CA ILE A 32 -7.61 0.59 1.22
C ILE A 32 -8.64 1.64 0.79
N VAL A 33 -8.24 2.52 -0.10
CA VAL A 33 -9.12 3.51 -0.70
C VAL A 33 -9.57 2.96 -2.04
N ASP A 34 -10.81 2.49 -2.09
CA ASP A 34 -11.44 2.04 -3.32
C ASP A 34 -11.95 3.25 -4.11
N GLY A 35 -11.80 3.22 -5.43
CA GLY A 35 -12.24 4.33 -6.25
C GLY A 35 -12.33 4.04 -7.73
N ARG A 36 -12.63 5.12 -8.48
CA ARG A 36 -12.67 5.13 -9.93
C ARG A 36 -11.42 5.77 -10.48
N PHE A 37 -10.75 5.11 -11.41
CA PHE A 37 -9.62 5.68 -12.14
C PHE A 37 -10.04 6.12 -13.55
N HIS A 38 -9.85 7.41 -13.84
CA HIS A 38 -10.15 8.02 -15.13
C HIS A 38 -8.92 7.97 -16.04
N GLN A 39 -8.92 7.07 -17.02
CA GLN A 39 -7.73 6.75 -17.82
C GLN A 39 -7.24 7.95 -18.66
N ARG A 40 -8.15 8.79 -19.17
CA ARG A 40 -7.79 9.93 -20.02
C ARG A 40 -7.10 11.09 -19.29
N CYS A 41 -7.36 11.29 -18.01
CA CYS A 41 -6.72 12.35 -17.21
C CYS A 41 -5.84 11.81 -16.07
N ARG A 42 -5.77 10.47 -15.91
CA ARG A 42 -5.03 9.78 -14.85
C ARG A 42 -5.41 10.21 -13.43
N HIS A 43 -6.65 10.65 -13.24
CA HIS A 43 -7.17 11.02 -11.93
C HIS A 43 -7.85 9.85 -11.25
N PHE A 44 -7.54 9.66 -9.97
CA PHE A 44 -8.23 8.73 -9.10
C PHE A 44 -9.29 9.49 -8.28
N LYS A 45 -10.53 9.01 -8.32
CA LYS A 45 -11.63 9.53 -7.50
C LYS A 45 -12.01 8.49 -6.47
N ALA A 46 -11.72 8.80 -5.21
CA ALA A 46 -12.08 7.95 -4.07
C ALA A 46 -13.60 7.79 -3.99
N MET A 47 -14.05 6.58 -3.67
CA MET A 47 -15.47 6.24 -3.55
C MET A 47 -15.79 5.64 -2.18
N SER A 48 -14.90 4.79 -1.65
CA SER A 48 -15.04 4.21 -0.32
C SER A 48 -13.67 3.91 0.27
N THR A 49 -13.60 3.85 1.60
CA THR A 49 -12.37 3.50 2.32
C THR A 49 -12.68 2.38 3.28
N ARG A 50 -11.82 1.36 3.32
CA ARG A 50 -11.88 0.28 4.30
C ARG A 50 -10.53 0.07 4.97
N ARG A 51 -10.53 -0.35 6.23
CA ARG A 51 -9.31 -0.67 6.98
C ARG A 51 -8.95 -2.14 6.77
N GLN A 52 -7.71 -2.41 6.39
CA GLN A 52 -7.12 -3.74 6.42
C GLN A 52 -6.42 -3.94 7.76
N ASP A 53 -6.83 -4.96 8.50
CA ASP A 53 -6.16 -5.37 9.72
C ASP A 53 -4.88 -6.15 9.39
N CYS A 54 -3.79 -5.86 10.10
CA CYS A 54 -2.54 -6.60 9.98
C CYS A 54 -2.48 -7.83 10.88
N MET A 55 -3.43 -7.99 11.81
CA MET A 55 -3.54 -9.13 12.72
C MET A 55 -2.31 -9.34 13.61
N ARG A 56 -1.60 -8.25 13.93
CA ARG A 56 -0.42 -8.27 14.80
C ARG A 56 -0.75 -7.74 16.19
N HIS A 57 -0.29 -8.44 17.23
CA HIS A 57 -0.45 -8.02 18.63
C HIS A 57 0.38 -6.77 18.98
N VAL A 58 1.45 -6.49 18.23
CA VAL A 58 2.28 -5.29 18.38
C VAL A 58 1.72 -4.04 17.67
N CYS A 59 0.62 -4.13 16.93
CA CYS A 59 0.03 -2.99 16.22
C CYS A 59 -1.15 -2.45 17.02
N LEU A 60 -1.11 -1.18 17.46
CA LEU A 60 -2.21 -0.57 18.23
C LEU A 60 -3.55 -0.54 17.50
N PHE A 61 -3.52 -0.59 16.16
CA PHE A 61 -4.71 -0.50 15.33
C PHE A 61 -5.29 -1.87 14.93
N SER A 62 -4.63 -2.95 15.34
CA SER A 62 -5.04 -4.32 15.04
C SER A 62 -6.06 -4.80 16.06
N CYS A 63 -7.06 -5.57 15.62
CA CYS A 63 -8.05 -6.19 16.50
C CYS A 63 -7.43 -7.23 17.45
N ARG A 64 -6.21 -7.69 17.17
CA ARG A 64 -5.45 -8.60 18.02
C ARG A 64 -4.56 -7.88 19.04
N HIS A 65 -4.62 -6.55 19.11
CA HIS A 65 -3.87 -5.82 20.11
C HIS A 65 -4.44 -6.08 21.52
N PRO A 66 -3.62 -6.52 22.48
CA PRO A 66 -4.08 -6.78 23.84
C PRO A 66 -4.60 -5.50 24.53
N PHE A 67 -5.78 -5.60 25.15
CA PHE A 67 -6.41 -4.49 25.88
C PHE A 67 -5.59 -4.06 27.10
N ASP A 68 -4.85 -4.98 27.71
CA ASP A 68 -4.02 -4.80 28.90
C ASP A 68 -2.56 -4.41 28.58
N CYS A 69 -2.23 -3.98 27.35
CA CYS A 69 -0.94 -3.34 27.07
C CYS A 69 -0.90 -1.96 27.79
N MET A 70 -0.67 -2.03 29.10
CA MET A 70 -0.76 -0.94 30.07
C MET A 70 0.33 0.11 29.93
N SER A 71 1.31 -0.09 29.05
CA SER A 71 2.44 0.83 28.94
C SER A 71 2.58 1.44 27.55
N ARG A 72 1.97 2.62 27.38
CA ARG A 72 2.31 3.60 26.33
C ARG A 72 3.78 4.07 26.37
N ARG A 73 4.63 3.53 27.25
CA ARG A 73 6.08 3.80 27.30
C ARG A 73 6.95 2.54 27.21
N THR A 74 6.48 1.37 27.68
CA THR A 74 7.29 0.14 27.78
C THR A 74 6.94 -0.90 26.70
N CYS A 75 5.71 -0.87 26.18
CA CYS A 75 5.21 -1.73 25.10
C CYS A 75 5.75 -1.17 23.76
N ARG A 76 6.62 -1.92 23.05
CA ARG A 76 7.19 -1.56 21.72
C ARG A 76 6.14 -1.62 20.59
N CYS A 77 4.93 -1.17 20.86
CA CYS A 77 3.84 -1.20 19.90
C CYS A 77 4.03 -0.16 18.79
N LYS A 78 3.67 -0.58 17.58
CA LYS A 78 3.61 0.30 16.42
C LYS A 78 2.37 1.18 16.55
N ARG A 79 2.60 2.50 16.54
CA ARG A 79 1.58 3.55 16.71
C ARG A 79 1.27 4.31 15.43
N ARG A 80 1.72 3.78 14.30
CA ARG A 80 1.40 4.31 12.98
C ARG A 80 0.78 3.21 12.15
N MET A 81 -0.23 3.58 11.38
CA MET A 81 -0.71 2.80 10.24
C MET A 81 0.29 2.94 9.09
N ASP A 82 0.26 1.99 8.17
CA ASP A 82 1.00 2.15 6.92
C ASP A 82 0.27 3.11 5.97
N LEU A 83 0.96 3.46 4.89
CA LEU A 83 0.40 4.31 3.85
C LEU A 83 -0.85 3.66 3.24
N PRO A 84 -1.87 4.47 2.91
CA PRO A 84 -3.06 3.97 2.25
C PRO A 84 -2.72 3.43 0.86
N ILE A 85 -3.39 2.35 0.46
CA ILE A 85 -3.29 1.78 -0.88
C ILE A 85 -4.51 2.25 -1.68
N LEU A 86 -4.26 2.76 -2.89
CA LEU A 86 -5.32 3.11 -3.83
C LEU A 86 -5.69 1.87 -4.65
N ASN A 87 -6.96 1.48 -4.57
CA ASN A 87 -7.50 0.34 -5.30
C ASN A 87 -8.54 0.81 -6.35
N PRO A 88 -8.17 0.85 -7.64
CA PRO A 88 -9.11 1.20 -8.70
C PRO A 88 -10.10 0.06 -8.96
N ILE A 89 -11.24 0.08 -8.28
CA ILE A 89 -12.33 -0.90 -8.46
C ILE A 89 -13.16 -0.63 -9.73
N ARG A 90 -13.05 0.56 -10.30
CA ARG A 90 -13.71 0.95 -11.56
C ARG A 90 -12.74 1.70 -12.46
N LEU A 91 -12.69 1.34 -13.72
CA LEU A 91 -11.96 2.09 -14.75
C LEU A 91 -12.95 2.89 -15.59
N SER A 92 -12.61 4.13 -15.92
CA SER A 92 -13.43 4.99 -16.78
C SER A 92 -12.59 5.50 -17.95
N PRO A 93 -13.06 5.32 -19.20
CA PRO A 93 -12.35 5.81 -20.38
C PRO A 93 -12.52 7.33 -20.58
N THR A 94 -13.43 7.98 -19.84
CA THR A 94 -13.72 9.41 -19.95
C THR A 94 -12.92 10.22 -18.92
N ARG A 95 -12.78 11.53 -19.19
CA ARG A 95 -12.16 12.48 -18.23
C ARG A 95 -13.02 12.59 -16.97
N CYS A 96 -12.38 12.86 -15.83
CA CYS A 96 -13.11 13.11 -14.58
C CYS A 96 -13.93 14.42 -14.67
N PRO A 97 -14.95 14.60 -13.81
CA PRO A 97 -15.77 15.81 -13.81
C PRO A 97 -14.96 17.10 -13.77
N ASP A 98 -13.93 17.18 -12.91
CA ASP A 98 -13.07 18.36 -12.77
C ASP A 98 -12.30 18.68 -14.07
N CYS A 99 -11.90 17.66 -14.84
CA CYS A 99 -11.21 17.87 -16.12
C CYS A 99 -12.17 18.16 -17.27
N ARG A 100 -13.47 17.85 -17.11
CA ARG A 100 -14.48 18.19 -18.11
C ARG A 100 -14.82 19.68 -18.07
N THR A 101 -14.81 20.30 -16.90
CA THR A 101 -15.18 21.72 -16.73
C THR A 101 -14.09 22.70 -17.16
N VAL A 102 -12.82 22.27 -17.22
CA VAL A 102 -11.69 23.13 -17.63
C VAL A 102 -11.53 23.23 -19.16
N TRP A 103 -12.12 22.30 -19.91
CA TRP A 103 -11.96 22.20 -21.38
C TRP A 103 -13.31 22.06 -22.10
N GLY A 104 -14.40 22.40 -21.40
CA GLY A 104 -15.76 22.34 -21.91
C GLY A 104 -16.23 23.71 -22.39
#